data_AF-A0A942H3Y4-F1
#
_entry.id   AF-A0A942H3Y4-F1
#
_cell.length_a   1.000
_cell.length_b   1.000
_cell.length_c   1.000
_cell.angle_alpha   90.00
_cell.angle_beta   90.00
_cell.angle_gamma   90.00
#
_symmetry.space_group_name_H-M   'P 1'
#
loop_
_entity.id
_entity.type
_entity.pdbx_description
1 polymer ?
#
loop_
_entity_poly.entity_id
_entity_poly.type
_entity_poly.pdbx_seq_one_letter_code
_entity_poly.pdbx_strand_id
1 'polypeptide(L)'
;MAMTLHVPLLELESAFGHDVATNPETSLPQWQAEFREYLLQHIRLTTPDGQFWRVQVNEMHIESTAQIQSGPFQEVIVTLSLTPPAGASSRKFSLHYDAIMHQVVTHKTLISIRHDWEQGQIDDREVGVIRVNTQTSQIEPLEINLEKGSWWSGFKGMIRLGMQHIREGTDHLLFLLVLLLPATLLSEGKRWGAFGGSGYSLTRLLKIVTAFTFGHSLTLLAGAVGWVQLPQQPVEVLIAFSILVSAIHAIRPVFPGKEIFVAAGFGLVHGLAFATVLSEMKLSVGPMALSLLGFNLGIELMQLFVVFITMPWLILLSLTPIYQWVRVSSALLAALAAMGWIATRVSGASNVIERAMESATEYSPLAILLLALIALPAYFFGSNRGKTISAQIER
;
A
#
# COMPACT_ATOMS: atom_id res chain seq x y z
N MET A 1 24.10 -2.17 0.91
CA MET A 1 23.11 -1.67 -0.06
C MET A 1 22.67 -2.84 -0.93
N ALA A 2 21.40 -2.92 -1.29
CA ALA A 2 20.89 -3.93 -2.22
C ALA A 2 20.64 -3.26 -3.57
N MET A 3 20.98 -3.95 -4.66
CA MET A 3 20.69 -3.54 -6.02
C MET A 3 20.04 -4.71 -6.75
N THR A 4 19.11 -4.42 -7.65
CA THR A 4 18.54 -5.42 -8.54
C THR A 4 18.77 -4.96 -9.96
N LEU A 5 19.26 -5.88 -10.77
CA LEU A 5 19.54 -5.67 -12.17
C LEU A 5 18.50 -6.44 -12.97
N HIS A 6 17.83 -5.76 -13.89
CA HIS A 6 16.89 -6.33 -14.85
C HIS A 6 17.57 -6.30 -16.22
N VAL A 7 17.80 -7.47 -16.82
CA VAL A 7 18.50 -7.58 -18.11
C VAL A 7 17.67 -8.39 -19.10
N PRO A 8 17.21 -7.80 -20.22
CA PRO A 8 16.55 -8.54 -21.28
C PRO A 8 17.44 -9.66 -21.83
N LEU A 9 16.91 -10.89 -21.95
CA LEU A 9 17.72 -12.06 -22.31
C LEU A 9 18.37 -11.95 -23.68
N LEU A 10 17.70 -11.33 -24.65
CA LEU A 10 18.22 -11.14 -26.01
C LEU A 10 19.45 -10.22 -26.04
N GLU A 11 19.42 -9.17 -25.24
CA GLU A 11 20.55 -8.25 -25.11
C GLU A 11 21.69 -8.90 -24.33
N LEU A 12 21.34 -9.69 -23.29
CA LEU A 12 22.32 -10.47 -22.54
C LEU A 12 23.03 -11.48 -23.43
N GLU A 13 22.32 -12.26 -24.24
CA GLU A 13 22.92 -13.23 -25.16
C GLU A 13 23.91 -12.55 -26.12
N SER A 14 23.53 -11.39 -26.65
CA SER A 14 24.37 -10.59 -27.54
C SER A 14 25.66 -10.12 -26.87
N ALA A 15 25.61 -9.81 -25.57
CA ALA A 15 26.74 -9.25 -24.82
C ALA A 15 27.58 -10.29 -24.07
N PHE A 16 26.97 -11.38 -23.63
CA PHE A 16 27.60 -12.46 -22.86
C PHE A 16 28.16 -13.55 -23.77
N GLY A 17 27.60 -13.74 -24.96
CA GLY A 17 28.11 -14.68 -25.96
C GLY A 17 27.72 -16.14 -25.75
N HIS A 18 26.82 -16.43 -24.80
CA HIS A 18 26.23 -17.75 -24.59
C HIS A 18 24.73 -17.72 -24.90
N ASP A 19 24.20 -18.81 -25.47
CA ASP A 19 22.77 -19.00 -25.70
C ASP A 19 22.02 -19.11 -24.37
N VAL A 20 21.43 -17.99 -23.97
CA VAL A 20 20.63 -17.85 -22.75
C VAL A 20 19.17 -17.51 -23.05
N ALA A 21 18.84 -17.14 -24.29
CA ALA A 21 17.49 -16.76 -24.68
C ALA A 21 16.65 -17.94 -25.21
N THR A 22 17.26 -18.99 -25.78
CA THR A 22 16.50 -20.07 -26.46
C THR A 22 15.78 -20.99 -25.47
N ASN A 23 16.44 -21.40 -24.39
CA ASN A 23 15.81 -22.15 -23.30
C ASN A 23 16.32 -21.67 -21.93
N PRO A 24 15.84 -20.52 -21.44
CA PRO A 24 16.42 -19.83 -20.30
C PRO A 24 16.43 -20.68 -19.03
N GLU A 25 15.38 -21.47 -18.80
CA GLU A 25 15.23 -22.29 -17.59
C GLU A 25 16.33 -23.36 -17.47
N THR A 26 16.88 -23.83 -18.59
CA THR A 26 18.00 -24.78 -18.60
C THR A 26 19.35 -24.11 -18.78
N SER A 27 19.40 -23.06 -19.60
CA SER A 27 20.66 -22.40 -19.97
C SER A 27 21.21 -21.52 -18.84
N LEU A 28 20.36 -20.80 -18.11
CA LEU A 28 20.84 -19.91 -17.04
C LEU A 28 21.51 -20.68 -15.88
N PRO A 29 20.95 -21.80 -15.37
CA PRO A 29 21.63 -22.62 -14.38
C PRO A 29 22.95 -23.21 -14.88
N GLN A 30 23.03 -23.57 -16.17
CA GLN A 30 24.25 -24.11 -16.77
C GLN A 30 25.39 -23.09 -16.76
N TRP A 31 25.11 -21.84 -17.12
CA TRP A 31 26.12 -20.78 -17.23
C TRP A 31 26.22 -19.88 -15.99
N GLN A 32 25.56 -20.25 -14.90
CA GLN A 32 25.40 -19.39 -13.72
C GLN A 32 26.73 -18.91 -13.12
N ALA A 33 27.74 -19.78 -13.09
CA ALA A 33 29.06 -19.46 -12.55
C ALA A 33 29.80 -18.44 -13.43
N GLU A 34 29.83 -18.66 -14.74
CA GLU A 34 30.48 -17.78 -15.71
C GLU A 34 29.76 -16.42 -15.79
N PHE A 35 28.43 -16.43 -15.78
CA PHE A 35 27.64 -15.20 -15.78
C PHE A 35 27.90 -14.37 -14.50
N ARG A 36 28.08 -15.03 -13.36
CA ARG A 36 28.45 -14.35 -12.11
C ARG A 36 29.80 -13.64 -12.23
N GLU A 37 30.81 -14.31 -12.78
CA GLU A 37 32.14 -13.72 -12.97
C GLU A 37 32.11 -12.57 -13.96
N TYR A 38 31.37 -12.74 -15.07
CA TYR A 38 31.12 -11.69 -16.04
C TYR A 38 30.52 -10.43 -15.40
N LEU A 39 29.46 -10.57 -14.60
CA LEU A 39 28.87 -9.42 -13.89
C LEU A 39 29.86 -8.75 -12.93
N LEU A 40 30.72 -9.51 -12.25
CA LEU A 40 31.73 -8.94 -11.35
C LEU A 40 32.83 -8.17 -12.10
N GLN A 41 33.07 -8.46 -13.38
CA GLN A 41 33.99 -7.69 -14.23
C GLN A 41 33.35 -6.40 -14.75
N HIS A 42 32.04 -6.44 -15.03
CA HIS A 42 31.29 -5.34 -15.65
C HIS A 42 30.59 -4.40 -14.67
N ILE A 43 30.52 -4.73 -13.38
CA ILE A 43 29.88 -3.91 -12.35
C ILE A 43 30.90 -3.50 -11.30
N ARG A 44 31.20 -2.21 -11.23
CA ARG A 44 32.15 -1.65 -10.28
C ARG A 44 31.57 -0.42 -9.60
N LEU A 45 31.69 -0.36 -8.29
CA LEU A 45 31.33 0.83 -7.51
C LEU A 45 32.58 1.36 -6.82
N THR A 46 32.78 2.67 -6.91
CA THR A 46 33.91 3.34 -6.28
C THR A 46 33.45 4.48 -5.39
N THR A 47 34.14 4.68 -4.28
CA THR A 47 33.99 5.88 -3.46
C THR A 47 34.61 7.11 -4.16
N PRO A 48 34.30 8.34 -3.73
CA PRO A 48 34.90 9.56 -4.31
C PRO A 48 36.43 9.62 -4.21
N ASP A 49 37.02 8.92 -3.24
CA ASP A 49 38.46 8.73 -3.05
C ASP A 49 39.04 7.53 -3.82
N GLY A 50 38.22 6.84 -4.64
CA GLY A 50 38.66 5.79 -5.56
C GLY A 50 38.75 4.38 -4.97
N GLN A 51 38.24 4.15 -3.76
CA GLN A 51 38.21 2.82 -3.16
C GLN A 51 37.04 1.98 -3.71
N PHE A 52 37.32 0.72 -4.05
CA PHE A 52 36.31 -0.19 -4.58
C PHE A 52 35.39 -0.73 -3.49
N TRP A 53 34.10 -0.77 -3.79
CA TRP A 53 33.12 -1.50 -2.99
C TRP A 53 33.21 -3.00 -3.29
N ARG A 54 32.82 -3.81 -2.31
CA ARG A 54 32.62 -5.24 -2.53
C ARG A 54 31.26 -5.47 -3.18
N VAL A 55 31.26 -6.09 -4.35
CA VAL A 55 30.06 -6.51 -5.08
C VAL A 55 29.89 -8.02 -4.91
N GLN A 56 28.69 -8.45 -4.53
CA GLN A 56 28.35 -9.87 -4.44
C GLN A 56 27.03 -10.11 -5.15
N VAL A 57 27.04 -10.98 -6.15
CA VAL A 57 25.82 -11.50 -6.78
C VAL A 57 25.18 -12.50 -5.82
N ASN A 58 23.89 -12.37 -5.52
CA ASN A 58 23.18 -13.24 -4.58
C ASN A 58 22.34 -14.29 -5.32
N GLU A 59 21.19 -13.87 -5.87
CA GLU A 59 20.23 -14.73 -6.54
C GLU A 59 19.99 -14.25 -7.98
N MET A 60 19.69 -15.20 -8.85
CA MET A 60 19.37 -14.98 -10.26
C MET A 60 18.17 -15.83 -10.63
N HIS A 61 17.18 -15.23 -11.27
CA HIS A 61 16.01 -15.93 -11.79
C HIS A 61 15.49 -15.25 -13.05
N ILE A 62 14.67 -15.98 -13.80
CA ILE A 62 14.05 -15.48 -15.02
C ILE A 62 12.65 -15.02 -14.69
N GLU A 63 12.29 -13.86 -15.23
CA GLU A 63 10.93 -13.34 -15.15
C GLU A 63 10.42 -13.08 -16.58
N SER A 64 9.15 -13.38 -16.81
CA SER A 64 8.46 -13.02 -18.04
C SER A 64 7.67 -11.74 -17.78
N THR A 65 8.03 -10.68 -18.48
CA THR A 65 7.40 -9.37 -18.36
C THR A 65 6.86 -8.91 -19.71
N ALA A 66 6.09 -7.82 -19.74
CA ALA A 66 5.55 -7.28 -20.98
C ALA A 66 5.65 -5.77 -21.00
N GLN A 67 6.09 -5.23 -22.14
CA GLN A 67 6.04 -3.80 -22.42
C GLN A 67 4.90 -3.49 -23.38
N ILE A 68 4.26 -2.33 -23.19
CA ILE A 68 3.12 -1.88 -24.01
C ILE A 68 3.44 -1.86 -25.51
N GLN A 69 4.69 -1.51 -25.87
CA GLN A 69 5.12 -1.37 -27.26
C GLN A 69 5.76 -2.65 -27.83
N SER A 70 6.45 -3.42 -27.01
CA SER A 70 7.32 -4.53 -27.44
C SER A 70 6.65 -5.91 -27.28
N GLY A 71 5.53 -5.99 -26.56
CA GLY A 71 4.91 -7.25 -26.19
C GLY A 71 5.67 -7.95 -25.05
N PRO A 72 5.38 -9.25 -24.84
CA PRO A 72 6.05 -10.03 -23.80
C PRO A 72 7.51 -10.31 -24.15
N PHE A 73 8.39 -10.22 -23.16
CA PHE A 73 9.79 -10.61 -23.26
C PHE A 73 10.26 -11.22 -21.94
N GLN A 74 11.38 -11.92 -22.00
CA GLN A 74 12.00 -12.52 -20.82
C GLN A 74 13.25 -11.73 -20.43
N GLU A 75 13.41 -11.55 -19.13
CA GLU A 75 14.57 -10.92 -18.53
C GLU A 75 15.15 -11.78 -17.42
N VAL A 76 16.45 -11.65 -17.20
CA VAL A 76 17.09 -12.15 -15.98
C VAL A 76 17.09 -11.06 -14.93
N ILE A 77 16.62 -11.41 -13.75
CA ILE A 77 16.66 -10.57 -12.56
C ILE A 77 17.79 -11.05 -11.68
N VAL A 78 18.74 -10.16 -11.41
CA VAL A 78 19.92 -10.43 -10.59
C VAL A 78 19.89 -9.55 -9.36
N THR A 79 19.96 -10.15 -8.18
CA THR A 79 20.07 -9.41 -6.92
C THR A 79 21.53 -9.32 -6.47
N LEU A 80 21.96 -8.11 -6.10
CA LEU A 80 23.34 -7.77 -5.76
C LEU A 80 23.41 -7.18 -4.35
N SER A 81 24.38 -7.63 -3.56
CA SER A 81 24.79 -7.02 -2.30
C SER A 81 26.02 -6.14 -2.53
N LEU A 82 25.90 -4.86 -2.22
CA LEU A 82 26.92 -3.84 -2.43
C LEU A 82 27.36 -3.31 -1.07
N THR A 83 28.64 -3.55 -0.73
CA THR A 83 29.20 -3.20 0.58
C THR A 83 30.33 -2.17 0.42
N PRO A 84 30.17 -0.94 0.95
CA PRO A 84 31.22 0.06 0.93
C PRO A 84 32.42 -0.36 1.80
N PRO A 85 33.63 0.16 1.53
CA PRO A 85 34.76 0.07 2.45
C PRO A 85 34.42 0.59 3.85
N ALA A 86 35.13 0.11 4.87
CA ALA A 86 34.90 0.53 6.25
C ALA A 86 35.11 2.06 6.39
N GLY A 87 34.10 2.76 6.93
CA GLY A 87 34.11 4.22 7.11
C GLY A 87 33.74 5.02 5.86
N ALA A 88 33.57 4.40 4.69
CA ALA A 88 33.11 5.07 3.49
C ALA A 88 31.59 5.31 3.52
N SER A 89 31.15 6.40 2.89
CA SER A 89 29.73 6.72 2.76
C SER A 89 29.04 5.75 1.80
N SER A 90 27.91 5.19 2.21
CA SER A 90 27.02 4.44 1.32
C SER A 90 26.16 5.32 0.41
N ARG A 91 26.18 6.65 0.62
CA ARG A 91 25.29 7.62 -0.05
C ARG A 91 25.96 8.36 -1.21
N LYS A 92 27.28 8.31 -1.31
CA LYS A 92 28.04 8.98 -2.37
C LYS A 92 29.05 8.02 -2.99
N PHE A 93 28.83 7.64 -4.25
CA PHE A 93 29.66 6.69 -4.98
C PHE A 93 29.47 6.86 -6.48
N SER A 94 30.40 6.33 -7.26
CA SER A 94 30.30 6.26 -8.72
C SER A 94 30.00 4.82 -9.13
N LEU A 95 28.97 4.63 -9.94
CA LEU A 95 28.57 3.34 -10.49
C LEU A 95 29.09 3.21 -11.93
N HIS A 96 29.96 2.24 -12.14
CA HIS A 96 30.37 1.82 -13.46
C HIS A 96 29.64 0.52 -13.83
N TYR A 97 28.99 0.55 -14.99
CA TYR A 97 28.25 -0.57 -15.55
C TYR A 97 28.40 -0.56 -17.07
N ASP A 98 28.90 -1.65 -17.65
CA ASP A 98 29.06 -1.80 -19.10
C ASP A 98 28.67 -3.18 -19.63
N ALA A 99 28.02 -4.01 -18.81
CA ALA A 99 27.76 -5.42 -19.11
C ALA A 99 27.13 -5.61 -20.49
N ILE A 100 26.15 -4.79 -20.88
CA ILE A 100 25.54 -4.89 -22.22
C ILE A 100 26.24 -3.98 -23.24
N MET A 101 26.56 -2.75 -22.86
CA MET A 101 27.01 -1.71 -23.80
C MET A 101 28.40 -1.96 -24.39
N HIS A 102 29.21 -2.84 -23.80
CA HIS A 102 30.52 -3.18 -24.36
C HIS A 102 30.42 -3.97 -25.69
N GLN A 103 29.29 -4.63 -25.96
CA GLN A 103 28.97 -5.22 -27.28
C GLN A 103 27.83 -4.47 -27.98
N VAL A 104 26.80 -4.05 -27.24
CA VAL A 104 25.59 -3.42 -27.79
C VAL A 104 25.62 -1.91 -27.52
N VAL A 105 26.35 -1.17 -28.35
CA VAL A 105 26.62 0.28 -28.18
C VAL A 105 25.35 1.14 -28.07
N THR A 106 24.24 0.70 -28.67
CA THR A 106 22.95 1.40 -28.63
C THR A 106 22.16 1.22 -27.34
N HIS A 107 22.56 0.26 -26.50
CA HIS A 107 21.87 -0.04 -25.25
C HIS A 107 22.03 1.11 -24.24
N LYS A 108 21.00 1.30 -23.41
CA LYS A 108 20.97 2.30 -22.34
C LYS A 108 20.49 1.64 -21.07
N THR A 109 21.23 1.85 -19.99
CA THR A 109 20.87 1.32 -18.67
C THR A 109 20.30 2.44 -17.81
N LEU A 110 19.02 2.32 -17.46
CA LEU A 110 18.34 3.23 -16.55
C LEU A 110 18.69 2.86 -15.11
N ILE A 111 19.04 3.86 -14.30
CA ILE A 111 19.37 3.67 -12.89
C ILE A 111 18.31 4.40 -12.05
N SER A 112 17.61 3.65 -11.21
CA SER A 112 16.62 4.18 -10.26
C SER A 112 16.96 3.81 -8.81
N ILE A 113 16.54 4.68 -7.90
CA ILE A 113 16.52 4.40 -6.46
C ILE A 113 15.09 4.04 -6.11
N ARG A 114 14.89 2.78 -5.69
CA ARG A 114 13.56 2.28 -5.30
C ARG A 114 13.13 2.80 -3.94
N HIS A 115 14.02 2.69 -2.96
CA HIS A 115 13.74 3.10 -1.58
C HIS A 115 14.93 3.91 -1.02
N ASP A 116 14.66 5.11 -0.52
CA ASP A 116 15.59 5.89 0.30
C ASP A 116 14.88 6.37 1.56
N TRP A 117 14.88 5.47 2.54
CA TRP A 117 14.23 5.72 3.83
C TRP A 117 14.76 6.99 4.49
N GLU A 118 16.04 7.30 4.41
CA GLU A 118 16.57 8.51 5.09
C GLU A 118 16.09 9.81 4.45
N GLN A 119 15.65 9.80 3.19
CA GLN A 119 14.99 10.94 2.55
C GLN A 119 13.47 10.90 2.68
N GLY A 120 12.91 9.84 3.30
CA GLY A 120 11.48 9.60 3.33
C GLY A 120 10.90 9.27 1.95
N GLN A 121 11.74 8.77 1.04
CA GLN A 121 11.38 8.41 -0.31
C GLN A 121 11.15 6.90 -0.41
N ILE A 122 9.96 6.55 -0.91
CA ILE A 122 9.46 5.17 -0.93
C ILE A 122 9.12 4.73 -2.36
N ASP A 123 8.89 5.69 -3.27
CA ASP A 123 8.66 5.43 -4.69
C ASP A 123 9.95 5.49 -5.50
N ASP A 124 9.94 4.72 -6.59
CA ASP A 124 11.01 4.69 -7.60
C ASP A 124 11.31 6.08 -8.15
N ARG A 125 12.60 6.44 -8.14
CA ARG A 125 13.11 7.65 -8.79
C ARG A 125 14.30 7.34 -9.66
N GLU A 126 14.19 7.67 -10.93
CA GLU A 126 15.32 7.67 -11.83
C GLU A 126 16.37 8.71 -11.36
N VAL A 127 17.61 8.25 -11.24
CA VAL A 127 18.76 9.08 -10.86
C VAL A 127 19.74 9.29 -12.00
N GLY A 128 19.62 8.51 -13.08
CA GLY A 128 20.39 8.73 -14.30
C GLY A 128 20.33 7.56 -15.27
N VAL A 129 21.08 7.72 -16.37
CA VAL A 129 21.18 6.74 -17.45
C VAL A 129 22.65 6.54 -17.80
N ILE A 130 23.10 5.28 -17.80
CA ILE A 130 24.42 4.91 -18.27
C ILE A 130 24.30 4.50 -19.75
N ARG A 131 25.13 5.10 -20.60
CA ARG A 131 25.15 4.87 -22.05
C ARG A 131 26.54 5.18 -22.60
N VAL A 132 26.82 4.66 -23.79
CA VAL A 132 28.04 5.04 -24.52
C VAL A 132 27.95 6.52 -24.91
N ASN A 133 28.97 7.30 -24.56
CA ASN A 133 29.10 8.70 -24.98
C ASN A 133 29.45 8.74 -26.47
N THR A 134 28.62 9.40 -27.28
CA THR A 134 28.78 9.45 -28.74
C THR A 134 29.99 10.26 -29.20
N GLN A 135 30.56 11.11 -28.34
CA GLN A 135 31.73 11.92 -28.66
C GLN A 135 33.04 11.21 -28.28
N THR A 136 33.09 10.62 -27.09
CA THR A 136 34.31 9.97 -26.56
C THR A 136 34.37 8.48 -26.88
N SER A 137 33.26 7.88 -27.31
CA SER A 137 33.08 6.42 -27.46
C SER A 137 33.40 5.63 -26.19
N GLN A 138 33.28 6.29 -25.02
CA GLN A 138 33.53 5.69 -23.71
C GLN A 138 32.23 5.60 -22.90
N ILE A 139 32.19 4.66 -21.96
CA ILE A 139 31.11 4.53 -20.98
C ILE A 139 31.55 5.22 -19.70
N GLU A 140 30.95 6.38 -19.43
CA GLU A 140 31.25 7.16 -18.24
C GLU A 140 30.51 6.59 -17.02
N PRO A 141 31.16 6.52 -15.85
CA PRO A 141 30.49 6.09 -14.62
C PRO A 141 29.44 7.12 -14.20
N LEU A 142 28.32 6.65 -13.66
CA LEU A 142 27.28 7.52 -13.10
C LEU A 142 27.64 7.88 -11.66
N GLU A 143 27.84 9.17 -11.38
CA GLU A 143 27.97 9.64 -10.01
C GLU A 143 26.60 9.67 -9.31
N ILE A 144 26.49 8.90 -8.24
CA ILE A 144 25.29 8.86 -7.39
C ILE A 144 25.64 9.58 -6.09
N ASN A 145 24.95 10.69 -5.85
CA ASN A 145 25.05 11.46 -4.63
C ASN A 145 23.66 11.61 -4.02
N LEU A 146 23.33 10.70 -3.11
CA LEU A 146 22.11 10.78 -2.33
C LEU A 146 22.35 11.83 -1.23
N GLU A 147 21.64 12.96 -1.31
CA GLU A 147 21.70 14.02 -0.29
C GLU A 147 21.57 13.42 1.12
N LYS A 148 22.20 14.05 2.12
CA LYS A 148 22.11 13.58 3.52
C LYS A 148 20.64 13.56 3.94
N GLY A 149 20.14 12.36 4.19
CA GLY A 149 18.84 12.17 4.80
C GLY A 149 18.90 12.31 6.32
N SER A 150 17.76 12.12 6.97
CA SER A 150 17.64 12.07 8.42
C SER A 150 16.60 11.05 8.84
N TRP A 151 16.75 10.52 10.05
CA TRP A 151 15.75 9.62 10.62
C TRP A 151 14.38 10.29 10.76
N TRP A 152 14.35 11.62 10.92
CA TRP A 152 13.12 12.40 10.93
C TRP A 152 12.44 12.45 9.55
N SER A 153 13.22 12.58 8.49
CA SER A 153 12.69 12.53 7.11
C SER A 153 12.10 11.15 6.81
N GLY A 154 12.80 10.08 7.18
CA GLY A 154 12.27 8.71 7.05
C GLY A 154 11.00 8.48 7.84
N PHE A 155 10.98 8.88 9.11
CA PHE A 155 9.79 8.80 9.94
C PHE A 155 8.59 9.54 9.34
N LYS A 156 8.78 10.78 8.85
CA LYS A 156 7.73 11.55 8.16
C LYS A 156 7.28 10.90 6.85
N GLY A 157 8.21 10.33 6.09
CA GLY A 157 7.90 9.57 4.88
C GLY A 157 6.97 8.40 5.19
N MET A 158 7.23 7.69 6.27
CA MET A 158 6.39 6.57 6.71
C MET A 158 5.01 7.02 7.23
N ILE A 159 4.91 8.16 7.91
CA ILE A 159 3.59 8.76 8.25
C ILE A 159 2.81 9.07 6.97
N ARG A 160 3.44 9.74 6.00
CA ARG A 160 2.80 10.07 4.72
C ARG A 160 2.31 8.81 4.00
N LEU A 161 3.14 7.76 3.99
CA LEU A 161 2.80 6.48 3.40
C LEU A 161 1.58 5.84 4.09
N GLY A 162 1.52 5.85 5.42
CA GLY A 162 0.36 5.34 6.16
C GLY A 162 -0.93 6.12 5.86
N MET A 163 -0.83 7.44 5.71
CA MET A 163 -1.96 8.28 5.29
C MET A 163 -2.39 7.96 3.85
N GLN A 164 -1.44 7.77 2.95
CA GLN A 164 -1.67 7.47 1.55
C GLN A 164 -2.30 6.08 1.37
N HIS A 165 -1.84 5.08 2.13
CA HIS A 165 -2.40 3.72 2.17
C HIS A 165 -3.91 3.72 2.41
N ILE A 166 -4.39 4.50 3.39
CA ILE A 166 -5.84 4.61 3.67
C ILE A 166 -6.57 5.45 2.63
N ARG A 167 -5.93 6.46 2.04
CA ARG A 167 -6.54 7.32 1.03
C ARG A 167 -6.73 6.61 -0.31
N GLU A 168 -5.76 5.80 -0.72
CA GLU A 168 -5.77 5.09 -2.00
C GLU A 168 -6.43 3.71 -1.90
N GLY A 169 -6.38 3.08 -0.72
CA GLY A 169 -7.10 1.84 -0.42
C GLY A 169 -8.61 2.05 -0.34
N THR A 170 -9.30 1.87 -1.47
CA THR A 170 -10.77 2.04 -1.58
C THR A 170 -11.54 1.09 -0.65
N ASP A 171 -11.01 -0.12 -0.46
CA ASP A 171 -11.45 -1.13 0.49
C ASP A 171 -11.31 -0.65 1.95
N HIS A 172 -10.17 -0.05 2.31
CA HIS A 172 -9.90 0.48 3.65
C HIS A 172 -10.80 1.67 3.98
N LEU A 173 -11.00 2.58 3.03
CA LEU A 173 -11.92 3.71 3.22
C LEU A 173 -13.36 3.23 3.37
N LEU A 174 -13.82 2.30 2.51
CA LEU A 174 -15.16 1.75 2.60
C LEU A 174 -15.38 0.98 3.91
N PHE A 175 -14.39 0.19 4.34
CA PHE A 175 -14.39 -0.49 5.63
C PHE A 175 -14.62 0.50 6.78
N LEU A 176 -13.82 1.58 6.83
CA LEU A 176 -13.96 2.61 7.86
C LEU A 176 -15.35 3.24 7.82
N LEU A 177 -15.81 3.69 6.65
CA LEU A 177 -17.12 4.33 6.49
C LEU A 177 -18.26 3.43 6.98
N VAL A 178 -18.21 2.14 6.66
CA VAL A 178 -19.22 1.16 7.10
C VAL A 178 -19.22 0.98 8.61
N LEU A 179 -18.05 1.01 9.27
CA LEU A 179 -17.97 0.97 10.74
C LEU A 179 -18.57 2.21 11.41
N LEU A 180 -18.56 3.37 10.74
CA LEU A 180 -19.18 4.60 11.26
C LEU A 180 -20.71 4.55 11.26
N LEU A 181 -21.31 3.81 10.33
CA LEU A 181 -22.75 3.74 10.14
C LEU A 181 -23.53 3.31 11.41
N PRO A 182 -23.13 2.27 12.17
CA PRO A 182 -23.79 1.94 13.44
C PRO A 182 -23.19 2.65 14.66
N ALA A 183 -22.07 3.39 14.53
CA ALA A 183 -21.30 3.90 15.67
C ALA A 183 -22.08 4.88 16.56
N THR A 184 -23.08 5.57 15.99
CA THR A 184 -23.92 6.53 16.70
C THR A 184 -25.07 5.91 17.49
N LEU A 185 -25.33 4.61 17.33
CA LEU A 185 -26.56 3.97 17.81
C LEU A 185 -26.30 2.97 18.93
N LEU A 186 -27.25 2.91 19.86
CA LEU A 186 -27.31 1.85 20.87
C LEU A 186 -27.87 0.57 20.25
N SER A 187 -27.45 -0.58 20.78
CA SER A 187 -28.01 -1.87 20.36
C SER A 187 -29.20 -2.24 21.24
N GLU A 188 -30.35 -2.50 20.64
CA GLU A 188 -31.57 -2.98 21.30
C GLU A 188 -31.92 -4.38 20.76
N GLY A 189 -31.34 -5.41 21.40
CA GLY A 189 -31.47 -6.79 20.95
C GLY A 189 -30.90 -7.00 19.55
N LYS A 190 -31.74 -7.38 18.59
CA LYS A 190 -31.36 -7.64 17.18
C LYS A 190 -31.53 -6.43 16.25
N ARG A 191 -31.79 -5.24 16.81
CA ARG A 191 -31.99 -4.00 16.04
C ARG A 191 -31.15 -2.89 16.62
N TRP A 192 -30.74 -1.97 15.75
CA TRP A 192 -30.15 -0.71 16.19
C TRP A 192 -31.26 0.20 16.72
N GLY A 193 -31.09 0.66 17.95
CA GLY A 193 -32.02 1.48 18.71
C GLY A 193 -31.73 2.97 18.59
N ALA A 194 -32.00 3.71 19.67
CA ALA A 194 -31.85 5.16 19.71
C ALA A 194 -30.39 5.64 19.58
N PHE A 195 -30.23 6.93 19.28
CA PHE A 195 -28.94 7.64 19.30
C PHE A 195 -28.32 7.58 20.70
N GLY A 196 -27.07 7.13 20.78
CA GLY A 196 -26.36 6.96 22.06
C GLY A 196 -25.69 8.21 22.62
N GLY A 197 -25.73 9.34 21.90
CA GLY A 197 -25.06 10.58 22.28
C GLY A 197 -23.70 10.77 21.59
N SER A 198 -23.29 12.02 21.40
CA SER A 198 -22.04 12.34 20.67
C SER A 198 -20.79 11.83 21.41
N GLY A 199 -20.74 11.97 22.74
CA GLY A 199 -19.63 11.48 23.55
C GLY A 199 -19.50 9.96 23.52
N TYR A 200 -20.63 9.24 23.57
CA TYR A 200 -20.66 7.79 23.39
C TYR A 200 -20.14 7.39 22.01
N SER A 201 -20.66 8.04 20.96
CA SER A 201 -20.31 7.75 19.56
C SER A 201 -18.81 7.92 19.32
N LEU A 202 -18.24 9.03 19.78
CA LEU A 202 -16.81 9.33 19.65
C LEU A 202 -15.96 8.34 20.45
N THR A 203 -16.32 8.07 21.71
CA THR A 203 -15.57 7.14 22.56
C THR A 203 -15.57 5.72 21.99
N ARG A 204 -16.73 5.24 21.51
CA ARG A 204 -16.86 3.92 20.90
C ARG A 204 -16.01 3.82 19.64
N LEU A 205 -16.06 4.86 18.81
CA LEU A 205 -15.31 4.90 17.57
C LEU A 205 -13.79 4.92 17.79
N LEU A 206 -13.30 5.78 18.69
CA LEU A 206 -11.89 5.83 19.05
C LEU A 206 -11.40 4.45 19.53
N LYS A 207 -12.17 3.77 20.38
CA LYS A 207 -11.84 2.40 20.83
C LYS A 207 -11.77 1.39 19.66
N ILE A 208 -12.69 1.47 18.71
CA ILE A 208 -12.73 0.58 17.53
C ILE A 208 -11.51 0.84 16.63
N VAL A 209 -11.26 2.12 16.30
CA VAL A 209 -10.15 2.53 15.43
C VAL A 209 -8.80 2.16 16.05
N THR A 210 -8.58 2.50 17.33
CA THR A 210 -7.34 2.14 18.03
C THR A 210 -7.16 0.62 18.14
N ALA A 211 -8.23 -0.14 18.38
CA ALA A 211 -8.14 -1.61 18.43
C ALA A 211 -7.79 -2.23 17.07
N PHE A 212 -8.36 -1.70 15.97
CA PHE A 212 -7.97 -2.07 14.62
C PHE A 212 -6.49 -1.78 14.37
N THR A 213 -6.04 -0.55 14.67
CA THR A 213 -4.63 -0.15 14.50
C THR A 213 -3.68 -1.01 15.33
N PHE A 214 -4.09 -1.42 16.54
CA PHE A 214 -3.31 -2.33 17.37
C PHE A 214 -3.17 -3.72 16.73
N GLY A 215 -4.27 -4.34 16.28
CA GLY A 215 -4.21 -5.63 15.58
C GLY A 215 -3.40 -5.55 14.28
N HIS A 216 -3.60 -4.48 13.53
CA HIS A 216 -2.84 -4.17 12.32
C HIS A 216 -1.34 -4.07 12.61
N SER A 217 -0.95 -3.32 13.65
CA SER A 217 0.45 -3.17 14.05
C SER A 217 1.11 -4.50 14.39
N LEU A 218 0.39 -5.40 15.06
CA LEU A 218 0.93 -6.68 15.50
C LEU A 218 1.28 -7.59 14.31
N THR A 219 0.40 -7.67 13.32
CA THR A 219 0.60 -8.52 12.15
C THR A 219 1.50 -7.89 11.11
N LEU A 220 1.46 -6.56 10.96
CA LEU A 220 2.43 -5.83 10.17
C LEU A 220 3.85 -6.07 10.68
N LEU A 221 4.06 -5.98 12.01
CA LEU A 221 5.34 -6.31 12.63
C LEU A 221 5.72 -7.77 12.35
N ALA A 222 4.81 -8.72 12.61
CA ALA A 222 5.08 -10.14 12.42
C ALA A 222 5.44 -10.49 10.96
N GLY A 223 4.77 -9.88 9.99
CA GLY A 223 5.10 -10.08 8.58
C GLY A 223 6.38 -9.37 8.16
N ALA A 224 6.62 -8.13 8.63
CA ALA A 224 7.81 -7.36 8.28
C ALA A 224 9.12 -8.01 8.79
N VAL A 225 9.08 -8.68 9.95
CA VAL A 225 10.22 -9.47 10.47
C VAL A 225 10.28 -10.89 9.92
N GLY A 226 9.32 -11.28 9.08
CA GLY A 226 9.28 -12.59 8.42
C GLY A 226 8.73 -13.75 9.27
N TRP A 227 8.08 -13.50 10.40
CA TRP A 227 7.44 -14.55 11.21
C TRP A 227 6.17 -15.11 10.56
N VAL A 228 5.47 -14.29 9.79
CA VAL A 228 4.25 -14.70 9.07
C VAL A 228 4.39 -14.29 7.61
N GLN A 229 4.32 -15.27 6.71
CA GLN A 229 4.28 -15.05 5.27
C GLN A 229 3.07 -15.80 4.72
N LEU A 230 2.10 -15.04 4.20
CA LEU A 230 0.92 -15.60 3.57
C LEU A 230 0.84 -15.11 2.12
N PRO A 231 0.34 -15.92 1.19
CA PRO A 231 0.04 -15.44 -0.15
C PRO A 231 -0.93 -14.25 -0.08
N GLN A 232 -0.73 -13.27 -0.96
CA GLN A 232 -1.49 -12.02 -0.96
C GLN A 232 -2.99 -12.24 -1.21
N GLN A 233 -3.33 -13.13 -2.13
CA GLN A 233 -4.72 -13.37 -2.56
C GLN A 233 -5.67 -13.75 -1.40
N PRO A 234 -5.37 -14.75 -0.52
CA PRO A 234 -6.18 -15.01 0.67
C PRO A 234 -6.34 -13.81 1.61
N VAL A 235 -5.30 -13.00 1.79
CA VAL A 235 -5.35 -11.81 2.66
C VAL A 235 -6.33 -10.79 2.09
N GLU A 236 -6.27 -10.52 0.79
CA GLU A 236 -7.19 -9.60 0.11
C GLU A 236 -8.65 -10.09 0.15
N VAL A 237 -8.88 -11.39 -0.01
CA VAL A 237 -10.23 -11.98 0.13
C VAL A 237 -10.77 -11.77 1.55
N LEU A 238 -9.93 -11.97 2.58
CA LEU A 238 -10.33 -11.77 3.97
C LEU A 238 -10.57 -10.29 4.31
N ILE A 239 -9.82 -9.37 3.69
CA ILE A 239 -10.09 -7.92 3.78
C ILE A 239 -11.47 -7.60 3.19
N ALA A 240 -11.77 -8.06 1.97
CA ALA A 240 -13.08 -7.83 1.38
C ALA A 240 -14.21 -8.49 2.21
N PHE A 241 -13.95 -9.65 2.80
CA PHE A 241 -14.88 -10.31 3.72
C PHE A 241 -15.12 -9.51 5.01
N SER A 242 -14.11 -8.82 5.54
CA SER A 242 -14.26 -7.96 6.73
C SER A 242 -15.24 -6.81 6.47
N ILE A 243 -15.25 -6.25 5.26
CA ILE A 243 -16.20 -5.23 4.79
C ILE A 243 -17.61 -5.80 4.73
N LEU A 244 -17.77 -6.99 4.16
CA LEU A 244 -19.07 -7.67 4.09
C LEU A 244 -19.65 -7.92 5.50
N VAL A 245 -18.83 -8.42 6.42
CA VAL A 245 -19.25 -8.64 7.82
C VAL A 245 -19.62 -7.31 8.49
N SER A 246 -18.84 -6.26 8.27
CA SER A 246 -19.12 -4.92 8.81
C SER A 246 -20.41 -4.33 8.24
N ALA A 247 -20.69 -4.55 6.95
CA ALA A 247 -21.92 -4.12 6.30
C ALA A 247 -23.15 -4.85 6.88
N ILE A 248 -23.05 -6.16 7.08
CA ILE A 248 -24.11 -6.93 7.75
C ILE A 248 -24.33 -6.41 9.18
N HIS A 249 -23.25 -6.07 9.90
CA HIS A 249 -23.32 -5.47 11.24
C HIS A 249 -24.00 -4.09 11.22
N ALA A 250 -23.71 -3.26 10.21
CA ALA A 250 -24.37 -1.97 10.03
C ALA A 250 -25.88 -2.10 9.75
N ILE A 251 -26.31 -3.16 9.06
CA ILE A 251 -27.75 -3.45 8.84
C ILE A 251 -28.40 -3.88 10.15
N ARG A 252 -27.79 -4.84 10.86
CA ARG A 252 -28.28 -5.40 12.12
C ARG A 252 -27.13 -5.72 13.08
N PRO A 253 -27.26 -5.46 14.39
CA PRO A 253 -26.20 -5.74 15.36
C PRO A 253 -25.90 -7.25 15.44
N VAL A 254 -24.83 -7.70 14.77
CA VAL A 254 -24.38 -9.11 14.78
C VAL A 254 -23.55 -9.42 16.02
N PHE A 255 -22.75 -8.46 16.48
CA PHE A 255 -21.79 -8.61 17.57
C PHE A 255 -21.81 -7.39 18.52
N PRO A 256 -22.99 -6.99 19.04
CA PRO A 256 -23.10 -5.80 19.87
C PRO A 256 -22.23 -5.91 21.12
N GLY A 257 -21.41 -4.88 21.37
CA GLY A 257 -20.48 -4.82 22.50
C GLY A 257 -19.17 -5.58 22.30
N LYS A 258 -18.99 -6.29 21.17
CA LYS A 258 -17.75 -7.01 20.83
C LYS A 258 -16.98 -6.38 19.67
N GLU A 259 -17.39 -5.18 19.23
CA GLU A 259 -16.85 -4.50 18.05
C GLU A 259 -15.35 -4.24 18.19
N ILE A 260 -14.86 -3.97 19.40
CA ILE A 260 -13.43 -3.76 19.69
C ILE A 260 -12.61 -5.01 19.34
N PHE A 261 -13.08 -6.20 19.73
CA PHE A 261 -12.40 -7.46 19.45
C PHE A 261 -12.49 -7.83 17.97
N VAL A 262 -13.64 -7.60 17.35
CA VAL A 262 -13.83 -7.83 15.91
C VAL A 262 -12.93 -6.89 15.09
N ALA A 263 -12.86 -5.61 15.47
CA ALA A 263 -11.99 -4.62 14.83
C ALA A 263 -10.51 -4.97 14.99
N ALA A 264 -10.08 -5.41 16.17
CA ALA A 264 -8.72 -5.93 16.37
C ALA A 264 -8.45 -7.14 15.45
N GLY A 265 -9.40 -8.07 15.35
CA GLY A 265 -9.31 -9.24 14.47
C GLY A 265 -9.21 -8.85 12.99
N PHE A 266 -9.99 -7.88 12.53
CA PHE A 266 -9.87 -7.33 11.17
C PHE A 266 -8.53 -6.63 10.98
N GLY A 267 -8.07 -5.86 11.97
CA GLY A 267 -6.75 -5.25 11.97
C GLY A 267 -5.65 -6.28 11.71
N LEU A 268 -5.67 -7.44 12.38
CA LEU A 268 -4.72 -8.53 12.16
C LEU A 268 -4.66 -8.97 10.68
N VAL A 269 -5.80 -9.06 10.00
CA VAL A 269 -5.82 -9.45 8.58
C VAL A 269 -5.23 -8.35 7.72
N HIS A 270 -5.64 -7.10 7.95
CA HIS A 270 -5.22 -5.96 7.11
C HIS A 270 -3.71 -5.70 7.22
N GLY A 271 -3.11 -5.88 8.40
CA GLY A 271 -1.68 -5.65 8.60
C GLY A 271 -0.77 -6.55 7.77
N LEU A 272 -1.26 -7.72 7.36
CA LEU A 272 -0.50 -8.66 6.52
C LEU A 272 -0.35 -8.17 5.07
N ALA A 273 -1.30 -7.38 4.56
CA ALA A 273 -1.27 -6.93 3.16
C ALA A 273 -0.09 -5.98 2.88
N PHE A 274 0.28 -5.16 3.86
CA PHE A 274 1.38 -4.19 3.73
C PHE A 274 2.74 -4.72 4.24
N ALA A 275 2.74 -5.88 4.91
CA ALA A 275 3.95 -6.40 5.55
C ALA A 275 5.06 -6.77 4.56
N THR A 276 4.69 -7.23 3.36
CA THR A 276 5.62 -7.58 2.27
C THR A 276 6.42 -6.36 1.82
N VAL A 277 5.74 -5.24 1.54
CA VAL A 277 6.36 -3.96 1.14
C VAL A 277 7.41 -3.52 2.15
N LEU A 278 7.09 -3.59 3.44
CA LEU A 278 8.02 -3.17 4.49
C LEU A 278 9.21 -4.13 4.63
N SER A 279 8.99 -5.44 4.44
CA SER A 279 10.06 -6.45 4.48
C SER A 279 11.06 -6.27 3.33
N GLU A 280 10.60 -5.83 2.16
CA GLU A 280 11.42 -5.60 0.97
C GLU A 280 12.39 -4.42 1.12
N MET A 281 12.08 -3.46 2.00
CA MET A 281 12.96 -2.33 2.29
C MET A 281 14.25 -2.73 3.02
N LYS A 282 14.33 -3.97 3.56
CA LYS A 282 15.51 -4.54 4.23
C LYS A 282 16.17 -3.59 5.25
N LEU A 283 15.32 -2.89 6.01
CA LEU A 283 15.73 -1.88 6.99
C LEU A 283 16.43 -2.53 8.21
N SER A 284 17.36 -1.80 8.81
CA SER A 284 17.90 -2.17 10.12
C SER A 284 16.86 -1.94 11.22
N VAL A 285 17.06 -2.53 12.40
CA VAL A 285 16.06 -2.60 13.49
C VAL A 285 15.50 -1.22 13.88
N GLY A 286 16.35 -0.19 13.98
CA GLY A 286 15.92 1.18 14.34
C GLY A 286 14.99 1.81 13.31
N PRO A 287 15.42 2.00 12.05
CA PRO A 287 14.58 2.44 10.95
C PRO A 287 13.32 1.59 10.76
N MET A 288 13.40 0.27 10.95
CA MET A 288 12.24 -0.62 10.89
C MET A 288 11.20 -0.25 11.97
N ALA A 289 11.63 -0.10 13.23
CA ALA A 289 10.74 0.28 14.34
C ALA A 289 10.10 1.65 14.12
N LEU A 290 10.88 2.65 13.65
CA LEU A 290 10.34 3.97 13.30
C LEU A 290 9.38 3.91 12.12
N SER A 291 9.61 3.02 11.16
CA SER A 291 8.72 2.84 10.01
C SER A 291 7.38 2.25 10.41
N LEU A 292 7.39 1.22 11.26
CA LEU A 292 6.17 0.65 11.82
C LEU A 292 5.39 1.68 12.63
N LEU A 293 6.06 2.47 13.48
CA LEU A 293 5.41 3.51 14.28
C LEU A 293 4.85 4.63 13.38
N GLY A 294 5.65 5.11 12.42
CA GLY A 294 5.26 6.19 11.52
C GLY A 294 4.08 5.77 10.63
N PHE A 295 4.13 4.57 10.05
CA PHE A 295 3.07 4.04 9.21
C PHE A 295 1.74 3.91 9.96
N ASN A 296 1.73 3.29 11.15
CA ASN A 296 0.51 3.16 11.95
C ASN A 296 -0.01 4.52 12.45
N LEU A 297 0.88 5.46 12.79
CA LEU A 297 0.48 6.83 13.13
C LEU A 297 -0.17 7.53 11.92
N GLY A 298 0.37 7.34 10.72
CA GLY A 298 -0.22 7.84 9.48
C GLY A 298 -1.62 7.28 9.21
N ILE A 299 -1.81 5.97 9.42
CA ILE A 299 -3.11 5.30 9.33
C ILE A 299 -4.10 5.95 10.31
N GLU A 300 -3.73 6.03 11.59
CA GLU A 300 -4.62 6.55 12.63
C GLU A 300 -4.97 8.03 12.37
N LEU A 301 -4.02 8.85 11.93
CA LEU A 301 -4.25 10.25 11.55
C LEU A 301 -5.26 10.38 10.39
N MET A 302 -5.12 9.57 9.34
CA MET A 302 -6.06 9.59 8.22
C MET A 302 -7.44 9.07 8.63
N GLN A 303 -7.52 8.01 9.43
CA GLN A 303 -8.78 7.52 9.96
C GLN A 303 -9.49 8.59 10.80
N LEU A 304 -8.78 9.24 11.72
CA LEU A 304 -9.33 10.34 12.53
C LEU A 304 -9.77 11.52 11.68
N PHE A 305 -9.05 11.84 10.60
CA PHE A 305 -9.45 12.87 9.65
C PHE A 305 -10.78 12.53 8.95
N VAL A 306 -10.90 11.31 8.41
CA VAL A 306 -12.15 10.84 7.78
C VAL A 306 -13.30 10.87 8.79
N VAL A 307 -13.07 10.38 10.00
CA VAL A 307 -14.03 10.43 11.10
C VAL A 307 -14.49 11.85 11.39
N PHE A 308 -13.56 12.81 11.48
CA PHE A 308 -13.84 14.20 11.79
C PHE A 308 -14.76 14.84 10.75
N ILE A 309 -14.57 14.55 9.46
CA ILE A 309 -15.37 15.13 8.38
C ILE A 309 -16.71 14.41 8.14
N THR A 310 -16.84 13.14 8.53
CA THR A 310 -18.08 12.36 8.31
C THR A 310 -19.02 12.31 9.51
N MET A 311 -18.48 12.19 10.73
CA MET A 311 -19.29 11.96 11.93
C MET A 311 -20.31 13.05 12.25
N PRO A 312 -20.04 14.36 12.05
CA PRO A 312 -21.04 15.39 12.32
C PRO A 312 -22.35 15.16 11.55
N TRP A 313 -22.26 14.73 10.30
CA TRP A 313 -23.43 14.46 9.44
C TRP A 313 -24.17 13.19 9.87
N LEU A 314 -23.44 12.14 10.25
CA LEU A 314 -24.04 10.91 10.78
C LEU A 314 -24.75 11.14 12.12
N ILE A 315 -24.20 12.01 12.98
CA ILE A 315 -24.84 12.42 14.23
C ILE A 315 -26.13 13.17 13.92
N LEU A 316 -26.12 14.17 13.04
CA LEU A 316 -27.34 14.89 12.65
C LEU A 316 -28.40 13.96 12.07
N LEU A 317 -28.01 13.03 11.19
CA LEU A 317 -28.92 12.05 10.62
C LEU A 317 -29.48 11.12 11.69
N SER A 318 -28.66 10.65 12.64
CA SER A 318 -29.09 9.70 13.68
C SER A 318 -30.21 10.23 14.59
N LEU A 319 -30.42 11.54 14.60
CA LEU A 319 -31.54 12.22 15.27
C LEU A 319 -32.84 12.20 14.43
N THR A 320 -32.82 11.56 13.26
CA THR A 320 -33.93 11.56 12.29
C THR A 320 -34.28 10.11 11.86
N PRO A 321 -35.55 9.85 11.47
CA PRO A 321 -35.95 8.51 10.99
C PRO A 321 -35.31 8.12 9.65
N ILE A 322 -34.80 9.10 8.88
CA ILE A 322 -34.14 8.87 7.59
C ILE A 322 -32.83 8.09 7.76
N TYR A 323 -32.20 8.15 8.95
CA TYR A 323 -30.93 7.49 9.17
C TYR A 323 -30.96 5.99 8.93
N GLN A 324 -32.07 5.32 9.27
CA GLN A 324 -32.21 3.89 9.00
C GLN A 324 -32.05 3.59 7.50
N TRP A 325 -32.65 4.41 6.63
CA TRP A 325 -32.58 4.23 5.18
C TRP A 325 -31.18 4.52 4.65
N VAL A 326 -30.55 5.61 5.11
CA VAL A 326 -29.17 5.94 4.73
C VAL A 326 -28.23 4.81 5.16
N ARG A 327 -28.29 4.40 6.43
CA ARG A 327 -27.49 3.32 7.01
C ARG A 327 -27.62 2.03 6.21
N VAL A 328 -28.86 1.56 6.00
CA VAL A 328 -29.10 0.27 5.33
C VAL A 328 -28.71 0.34 3.85
N SER A 329 -29.02 1.44 3.14
CA SER A 329 -28.67 1.58 1.72
C SER A 329 -27.15 1.63 1.53
N SER A 330 -26.44 2.41 2.34
CA SER A 330 -24.97 2.46 2.32
C SER A 330 -24.35 1.11 2.69
N ALA A 331 -24.91 0.40 3.66
CA ALA A 331 -24.42 -0.94 4.01
C ALA A 331 -24.68 -1.96 2.90
N LEU A 332 -25.82 -1.91 2.21
CA LEU A 332 -26.10 -2.79 1.08
C LEU A 332 -25.17 -2.52 -0.10
N LEU A 333 -24.88 -1.25 -0.41
CA LEU A 333 -23.90 -0.88 -1.43
C LEU A 333 -22.50 -1.39 -1.06
N ALA A 334 -22.10 -1.26 0.21
CA ALA A 334 -20.82 -1.78 0.66
C ALA A 334 -20.74 -3.32 0.61
N ALA A 335 -21.83 -4.01 0.95
CA ALA A 335 -21.91 -5.46 0.80
C ALA A 335 -21.81 -5.90 -0.67
N LEU A 336 -22.43 -5.16 -1.59
CA LEU A 336 -22.31 -5.41 -3.03
C LEU A 336 -20.88 -5.22 -3.53
N ALA A 337 -20.22 -4.11 -3.14
CA ALA A 337 -18.82 -3.86 -3.46
C ALA A 337 -17.91 -4.97 -2.91
N ALA A 338 -18.08 -5.35 -1.65
CA ALA A 338 -17.33 -6.43 -1.00
C ALA A 338 -17.48 -7.77 -1.73
N MET A 339 -18.71 -8.14 -2.13
CA MET A 339 -18.94 -9.36 -2.92
C MET A 339 -18.26 -9.28 -4.30
N GLY A 340 -18.29 -8.10 -4.94
CA GLY A 340 -17.56 -7.85 -6.18
C GLY A 340 -16.06 -8.07 -6.02
N TRP A 341 -15.43 -7.50 -5.00
CA TRP A 341 -14.00 -7.70 -4.75
C TRP A 341 -13.66 -9.15 -4.40
N ILE A 342 -14.46 -9.83 -3.56
CA ILE A 342 -14.26 -11.25 -3.27
C ILE A 342 -14.27 -12.07 -4.58
N ALA A 343 -15.25 -11.83 -5.45
CA ALA A 343 -15.35 -12.54 -6.73
C ALA A 343 -14.13 -12.29 -7.63
N THR A 344 -13.65 -11.05 -7.71
CA THR A 344 -12.41 -10.72 -8.45
C THR A 344 -11.21 -11.43 -7.86
N ARG A 345 -10.99 -11.34 -6.55
CA ARG A 345 -9.81 -11.93 -5.91
C ARG A 345 -9.81 -13.45 -5.99
N VAL A 346 -10.97 -14.11 -5.97
CA VAL A 346 -11.06 -15.57 -6.13
C VAL A 346 -10.88 -16.00 -7.58
N SER A 347 -11.47 -15.28 -8.54
CA SER A 347 -11.45 -15.66 -9.97
C SER A 347 -10.24 -15.16 -10.75
N GLY A 348 -9.55 -14.12 -10.26
CA GLY A 348 -8.50 -13.41 -10.99
C GLY A 348 -9.01 -12.52 -12.13
N ALA A 349 -10.33 -12.46 -12.36
CA ALA A 349 -10.93 -11.68 -13.45
C ALA A 349 -11.76 -10.51 -12.90
N SER A 350 -11.56 -9.33 -13.47
CA SER A 350 -12.37 -8.16 -13.11
C SER A 350 -13.84 -8.37 -13.49
N ASN A 351 -14.73 -7.88 -12.65
CA ASN A 351 -16.17 -7.98 -12.88
C ASN A 351 -16.84 -6.61 -13.03
N VAL A 352 -18.11 -6.64 -13.42
CA VAL A 352 -18.89 -5.41 -13.68
C VAL A 352 -19.06 -4.57 -12.42
N ILE A 353 -19.20 -5.20 -11.25
CA ILE A 353 -19.38 -4.50 -9.98
C ILE A 353 -18.12 -3.73 -9.62
N GLU A 354 -16.95 -4.38 -9.71
CA GLU A 354 -15.67 -3.74 -9.44
C GLU A 354 -15.44 -2.52 -10.33
N ARG A 355 -15.61 -2.67 -11.66
CA ARG A 355 -15.47 -1.55 -12.60
C ARG A 355 -16.45 -0.40 -12.30
N ALA A 356 -17.68 -0.72 -11.92
CA ALA A 356 -18.67 0.29 -11.55
C ALA A 356 -18.28 1.00 -10.24
N MET A 357 -17.75 0.28 -9.25
CA MET A 357 -17.29 0.84 -7.98
C MET A 357 -16.02 1.68 -8.14
N GLU A 358 -15.07 1.25 -8.98
CA GLU A 358 -13.87 2.03 -9.33
C GLU A 358 -14.27 3.37 -9.94
N SER A 359 -15.17 3.36 -10.93
CA SER A 359 -15.70 4.59 -11.53
C SER A 359 -16.43 5.47 -10.51
N ALA A 360 -17.18 4.87 -9.58
CA ALA A 360 -17.86 5.62 -8.52
C ALA A 360 -16.89 6.24 -7.50
N THR A 361 -15.73 5.63 -7.28
CA THR A 361 -14.77 6.06 -6.26
C THR A 361 -14.08 7.37 -6.64
N GLU A 362 -13.97 7.69 -7.92
CA GLU A 362 -13.53 9.00 -8.42
C GLU A 362 -14.39 10.15 -7.85
N TYR A 363 -15.66 9.88 -7.59
CA TYR A 363 -16.62 10.84 -7.01
C TYR A 363 -16.72 10.76 -5.48
N SER A 364 -15.86 9.98 -4.81
CA SER A 364 -15.92 9.80 -3.35
C SER A 364 -15.90 11.10 -2.52
N PRO A 365 -15.22 12.20 -2.90
CA PRO A 365 -15.33 13.46 -2.16
C PRO A 365 -16.75 14.05 -2.18
N LEU A 366 -17.52 13.79 -3.25
CA LEU A 366 -18.91 14.22 -3.36
C LEU A 366 -19.83 13.43 -2.44
N ALA A 367 -19.45 12.23 -1.99
CA ALA A 367 -20.26 11.43 -1.08
C ALA A 367 -20.44 12.13 0.29
N ILE A 368 -19.41 12.83 0.77
CA ILE A 368 -19.48 13.60 2.02
C ILE A 368 -20.40 14.82 1.83
N LEU A 369 -20.30 15.49 0.69
CA LEU A 369 -21.19 16.60 0.34
C LEU A 369 -22.65 16.12 0.24
N LEU A 370 -22.91 15.00 -0.41
CA LEU A 370 -24.22 14.37 -0.49
C LEU A 370 -24.76 14.05 0.91
N LEU A 371 -23.91 13.48 1.77
CA LEU A 371 -24.29 13.18 3.16
C LEU A 371 -24.68 14.45 3.92
N ALA A 372 -23.94 15.54 3.75
CA ALA A 372 -24.28 16.85 4.34
C ALA A 372 -25.60 17.41 3.78
N LEU A 373 -25.81 17.31 2.46
CA LEU A 373 -27.03 17.75 1.77
C LEU A 373 -28.26 16.93 2.15
N ILE A 374 -28.10 15.69 2.59
CA ILE A 374 -29.21 14.88 3.15
C ILE A 374 -29.40 15.21 4.64
N ALA A 375 -28.30 15.34 5.40
CA ALA A 375 -28.32 15.55 6.85
C ALA A 375 -28.97 16.87 7.26
N LEU A 376 -28.60 17.99 6.62
CA LEU A 376 -29.08 19.31 7.01
C LEU A 376 -30.61 19.44 6.81
N PRO A 377 -31.20 19.15 5.63
CA PRO A 377 -32.65 19.23 5.47
C PRO A 377 -33.39 18.22 6.33
N ALA A 378 -32.89 16.99 6.46
CA ALA A 378 -33.50 15.97 7.32
C ALA A 378 -33.63 16.45 8.77
N TYR A 379 -32.57 17.07 9.30
CA TYR A 379 -32.55 17.60 10.65
C TYR A 379 -33.51 18.79 10.83
N PHE A 380 -33.43 19.80 9.96
CA PHE A 380 -34.24 21.02 10.10
C PHE A 380 -35.73 20.80 9.80
N PHE A 381 -36.07 20.04 8.75
CA PHE A 381 -37.47 19.81 8.37
C PHE A 381 -38.11 18.64 9.12
N GLY A 382 -37.33 17.63 9.52
CA GLY A 382 -37.82 16.51 10.33
C GLY A 382 -38.14 16.91 11.77
N SER A 383 -37.33 17.77 12.38
CA SER A 383 -37.53 18.29 13.74
C SER A 383 -38.80 19.15 13.86
N ASN A 384 -39.13 19.94 12.82
CA ASN A 384 -40.32 20.79 12.83
C ASN A 384 -41.64 19.99 12.78
N ARG A 385 -41.71 18.86 12.06
CA ARG A 385 -42.92 18.02 12.04
C ARG A 385 -43.28 17.43 13.41
N GLY A 386 -42.27 17.10 14.23
CA GLY A 386 -42.50 16.59 15.59
C GLY A 386 -43.10 17.64 16.53
N LYS A 387 -42.67 18.91 16.42
CA LYS A 387 -43.18 20.01 17.24
C LYS A 387 -44.61 20.41 16.86
N THR A 388 -44.97 20.39 15.57
CA THR A 388 -46.33 20.77 15.12
C THR A 388 -47.38 19.74 15.53
N ILE A 389 -47.04 18.44 15.54
CA ILE A 389 -47.97 17.38 15.95
C ILE A 389 -48.20 17.41 17.47
N SER A 390 -47.17 17.67 18.29
CA SER A 390 -47.34 17.83 19.74
C SER A 390 -48.26 18.99 20.10
N ALA A 391 -48.15 20.12 19.39
CA ALA A 391 -48.99 21.30 19.62
C ALA A 391 -50.46 21.13 19.17
N GLN A 392 -50.77 20.13 18.34
CA GLN A 392 -52.14 19.80 17.92
C GLN A 392 -52.82 18.75 18.81
N ILE A 393 -52.06 18.04 19.65
CA ILE A 393 -52.61 17.04 20.59
C ILE A 393 -52.89 17.68 21.97
N GLU A 394 -52.26 18.83 22.28
CA GLU A 394 -52.51 19.61 23.50
C GLU A 394 -53.63 20.68 23.36
N ARG A 395 -54.34 20.72 22.23
CA ARG A 395 -55.56 21.52 22.02
C ARG A 395 -56.75 20.60 21.80
#